data_AF-A0A9D2N6M7-F1
#
_entry.id   AF-A0A9D2N6M7-F1
#
_cell.length_a   1.000
_cell.length_b   1.000
_cell.length_c   1.000
_cell.angle_alpha   90.00
_cell.angle_beta   90.00
_cell.angle_gamma   90.00
#
_symmetry.space_group_name_H-M   'P 1'
#
loop_
_entity.id
_entity.type
_entity.pdbx_description
1 polymer ?
#
loop_
_entity_poly.entity_id
_entity_poly.type
_entity_poly.pdbx_seq_one_letter_code
_entity_poly.pdbx_strand_id
1 'polypeptide(L)'
;MRGFIQLSGPEIQKLYVDTFFQNQGIGASLINFAVEEKQCNFLWALEKNSGALRFYEKHGFHRTEEQILEEGTSEYLVKLKR
;
A
#
# COMPACT_ATOMS: atom_id res chain seq x y z
N MET A 1 -12.99 11.97 -8.02
CA MET A 1 -12.79 10.57 -7.58
C MET A 1 -12.28 10.61 -6.15
N ARG A 2 -12.78 9.78 -5.22
CA ARG A 2 -12.41 9.85 -3.79
C ARG A 2 -11.17 9.03 -3.43
N GLY A 3 -10.93 7.96 -4.18
CA GLY A 3 -9.76 7.09 -4.07
C GLY A 3 -9.85 5.98 -5.09
N PHE A 4 -8.76 5.24 -5.27
CA PHE A 4 -8.68 4.08 -6.14
C PHE A 4 -7.65 3.07 -5.64
N ILE A 5 -7.78 1.85 -6.12
CA ILE A 5 -6.81 0.78 -5.90
C ILE A 5 -6.53 0.07 -7.23
N GLN A 6 -5.26 -0.25 -7.49
CA GLN A 6 -4.80 -1.02 -8.64
C GLN A 6 -4.14 -2.30 -8.13
N LEU A 7 -4.54 -3.43 -8.68
CA LEU A 7 -4.11 -4.77 -8.26
C LEU A 7 -3.51 -5.53 -9.45
N SER A 8 -2.55 -6.42 -9.17
CA SER A 8 -1.99 -7.35 -10.15
C SER A 8 -1.72 -8.70 -9.48
N GLY A 9 -2.63 -9.65 -9.70
CA GLY A 9 -2.63 -10.91 -8.97
C GLY A 9 -2.60 -10.67 -7.45
N PRO A 10 -1.60 -11.20 -6.72
CA PRO A 10 -1.48 -11.02 -5.27
C PRO A 10 -0.92 -9.65 -4.83
N GLU A 11 -0.57 -8.76 -5.76
CA GLU A 11 0.05 -7.47 -5.48
C GLU A 11 -0.97 -6.32 -5.43
N ILE A 12 -0.85 -5.46 -4.41
CA ILE A 12 -1.44 -4.12 -4.42
C ILE A 12 -0.42 -3.14 -5.02
N GLN A 13 -0.62 -2.74 -6.28
CA GLN A 13 0.32 -1.87 -6.99
C GLN A 13 0.15 -0.39 -6.63
N LYS A 14 -1.09 0.05 -6.47
CA LYS A 14 -1.39 1.44 -6.11
C LYS A 14 -2.59 1.47 -5.19
N LEU A 15 -2.50 2.26 -4.13
CA LEU A 15 -3.63 2.64 -3.31
C LEU A 15 -3.51 4.14 -3.06
N TYR A 16 -4.51 4.89 -3.50
CA TYR A 16 -4.54 6.34 -3.34
C TYR A 16 -5.92 6.77 -2.85
N VAL A 17 -5.92 7.67 -1.88
CA VAL A 17 -7.10 8.39 -1.41
C VAL A 17 -6.78 9.87 -1.50
N ASP A 18 -7.68 10.60 -2.14
CA ASP A 18 -7.57 12.05 -2.28
C ASP A 18 -7.50 12.70 -0.88
N THR A 19 -6.61 13.68 -0.72
CA THR A 19 -6.27 14.26 0.59
C THR A 19 -7.48 14.85 1.31
N PHE A 20 -8.45 15.41 0.58
CA PHE A 20 -9.69 15.95 1.16
C PHE A 20 -10.60 14.86 1.75
N PHE A 21 -10.40 13.60 1.35
CA PHE A 21 -11.21 12.45 1.74
C PHE A 21 -10.44 11.44 2.61
N GLN A 22 -9.21 11.74 3.01
CA GLN A 22 -8.46 10.91 3.95
C GLN A 22 -9.12 10.90 5.35
N ASN A 23 -8.82 9.86 6.14
CA ASN A 23 -9.41 9.64 7.47
C ASN A 23 -10.93 9.42 7.50
N GLN A 24 -11.58 9.22 6.34
CA GLN A 24 -13.00 8.89 6.22
C GLN A 24 -13.27 7.39 5.97
N GLY A 25 -12.28 6.52 6.23
CA GLY A 25 -12.41 5.07 6.06
C GLY A 25 -12.23 4.54 4.63
N ILE A 26 -12.15 5.40 3.61
CA ILE A 26 -12.02 4.99 2.20
C ILE A 26 -10.81 4.08 1.96
N GLY A 27 -9.64 4.46 2.50
CA GLY A 27 -8.43 3.63 2.38
C GLY A 27 -8.61 2.26 3.02
N ALA A 28 -9.24 2.20 4.19
CA ALA A 28 -9.53 0.96 4.89
C ALA A 28 -10.48 0.06 4.08
N SER A 29 -11.52 0.62 3.47
CA SER A 29 -12.41 -0.12 2.57
C SER A 29 -11.66 -0.69 1.35
N LEU A 30 -10.78 0.11 0.74
CA LEU A 30 -10.01 -0.32 -0.43
C LEU A 30 -9.02 -1.45 -0.10
N ILE A 31 -8.28 -1.35 1.01
CA ILE A 31 -7.32 -2.39 1.39
C ILE A 31 -8.01 -3.67 1.89
N ASN A 32 -9.14 -3.56 2.58
CA ASN A 32 -9.92 -4.73 3.00
C ASN A 32 -10.46 -5.48 1.77
N PHE A 33 -11.00 -4.76 0.77
CA PHE A 33 -11.38 -5.35 -0.51
C PHE A 33 -10.21 -6.10 -1.18
N ALA A 34 -9.01 -5.50 -1.20
CA ALA A 34 -7.83 -6.12 -1.79
C ALA A 34 -7.45 -7.44 -1.11
N VAL A 35 -7.45 -7.46 0.22
CA VAL A 35 -7.03 -8.65 0.97
C VAL A 35 -8.12 -9.71 1.00
N GLU A 36 -9.35 -9.32 1.35
CA GLU A 36 -10.43 -10.26 1.63
C GLU A 36 -11.04 -10.81 0.33
N GLU A 37 -11.27 -9.95 -0.67
CA GLU A 37 -11.94 -10.37 -1.90
C GLU A 37 -10.95 -10.74 -3.01
N LYS A 38 -9.80 -10.07 -3.07
CA LYS A 38 -8.82 -10.26 -4.15
C LYS A 38 -7.59 -11.07 -3.73
N GLN A 39 -7.50 -11.45 -2.46
CA GLN A 39 -6.42 -12.28 -1.93
C GLN A 39 -5.03 -11.69 -2.17
N CYS A 40 -4.97 -10.35 -2.26
CA CYS A 40 -3.69 -9.65 -2.32
C CYS A 40 -3.00 -9.74 -0.96
N ASN A 41 -1.70 -10.03 -0.96
CA ASN A 41 -0.94 -10.28 0.26
C ASN A 41 0.41 -9.57 0.29
N PHE A 42 0.78 -8.81 -0.74
CA PHE A 42 1.97 -7.96 -0.66
C PHE A 42 1.81 -6.66 -1.44
N LEU A 43 2.69 -5.71 -1.14
CA LEU A 43 2.84 -4.45 -1.85
C LEU A 43 4.26 -3.90 -1.70
N TRP A 44 4.61 -2.96 -2.56
CA TRP A 44 5.81 -2.14 -2.43
C TRP A 44 5.43 -0.70 -2.06
N ALA A 45 6.13 -0.11 -1.10
CA ALA A 45 5.90 1.26 -0.68
C ALA A 45 7.21 2.01 -0.53
N LEU A 46 7.19 3.32 -0.79
CA LEU A 46 8.35 4.20 -0.54
C LEU A 46 8.75 4.14 0.93
N GLU A 47 10.02 3.84 1.19
CA GLU A 47 10.56 3.73 2.54
C GLU A 47 10.37 5.01 3.35
N LYS A 48 10.56 6.17 2.70
CA LYS A 48 10.37 7.48 3.34
C LYS A 48 8.91 7.83 3.66
N ASN A 49 7.94 7.12 3.08
CA ASN A 49 6.52 7.43 3.26
C ASN A 49 5.98 6.78 4.55
N SER A 50 6.41 7.31 5.70
CA SER A 50 6.00 6.84 7.02
C SER A 50 4.47 6.80 7.23
N GLY A 51 3.73 7.70 6.58
CA GLY A 51 2.26 7.71 6.62
C GLY A 51 1.64 6.48 5.95
N ALA A 52 2.13 6.13 4.75
CA ALA A 52 1.69 4.93 4.05
C ALA A 52 2.13 3.65 4.78
N LEU A 53 3.38 3.59 5.25
CA LEU A 53 3.89 2.44 6.00
C LEU A 53 3.04 2.16 7.24
N ARG A 54 2.79 3.18 8.06
CA ARG A 54 1.92 3.06 9.25
C ARG A 54 0.50 2.65 8.89
N PHE A 55 -0.03 3.14 7.77
CA PHE A 55 -1.35 2.74 7.27
C PHE A 55 -1.36 1.24 6.94
N TYR A 56 -0.36 0.73 6.22
CA TYR A 56 -0.28 -0.68 5.87
C TYR A 56 -0.05 -1.59 7.08
N GLU A 57 0.81 -1.19 8.01
CA GLU A 57 1.04 -1.89 9.28
C GLU A 57 -0.25 -2.05 10.09
N LYS A 58 -1.07 -0.99 10.17
CA LYS A 58 -2.37 -1.04 10.84
C LYS A 58 -3.33 -2.06 10.20
N HIS A 59 -3.14 -2.39 8.92
CA HIS A 59 -3.94 -3.39 8.19
C HIS A 59 -3.25 -4.76 8.07
N GLY A 60 -2.24 -5.01 8.91
CA GLY A 60 -1.61 -6.33 9.06
C GLY A 60 -0.51 -6.64 8.04
N PHE A 61 -0.03 -5.64 7.30
CA PHE A 61 1.17 -5.80 6.48
C PHE A 61 2.42 -5.52 7.30
N HIS A 62 3.47 -6.30 7.10
CA HIS A 62 4.74 -6.14 7.80
C HIS A 62 5.87 -5.97 6.81
N ARG A 63 6.78 -5.04 7.10
CA ARG A 63 8.00 -4.83 6.31
C ARG A 63 8.82 -6.12 6.28
N THR A 64 9.29 -6.51 5.09
CA THR A 64 10.23 -7.62 4.92
C THR A 64 11.66 -7.09 4.78
N GLU A 65 12.63 -8.00 4.60
CA GLU A 65 14.02 -7.65 4.29
C GLU A 65 14.22 -7.23 2.82
N GLU A 66 13.20 -7.40 1.96
CA GLU A 66 13.27 -7.06 0.55
C GLU A 66 13.09 -5.55 0.34
N GLN A 67 14.05 -4.95 -0.37
CA GLN A 67 14.01 -3.56 -0.82
C GLN A 67 14.61 -3.44 -2.22
N ILE A 68 14.13 -2.46 -2.99
CA ILE A 68 14.65 -2.14 -4.32
C ILE A 68 14.82 -0.63 -4.45
N LEU A 69 15.84 -0.20 -5.21
CA LEU A 69 15.98 1.21 -5.59
C LEU A 69 14.86 1.54 -6.59
N GLU A 70 14.12 2.61 -6.33
CA GLU A 70 13.13 3.12 -7.28
C GLU A 70 13.84 3.73 -8.49
N GLU A 71 13.51 3.21 -9.68
CA GLU A 71 14.19 3.53 -10.92
C GLU A 71 14.21 5.05 -11.19
N GLY A 72 15.40 5.58 -11.47
CA GLY A 72 15.59 7.01 -11.75
C GLY A 72 15.58 7.91 -10.51
N THR A 73 15.60 7.34 -9.30
CA THR A 73 15.62 8.10 -8.04
C THR A 73 16.71 7.60 -7.09
N SER A 74 16.90 8.28 -5.96
CA SER A 74 17.71 7.82 -4.82
C SER A 74 16.86 7.18 -3.71
N GLU A 75 15.59 6.87 -3.99
CA GLU A 75 14.62 6.41 -3.01
C GLU A 75 14.49 4.89 -3.05
N TYR A 76 14.19 4.28 -1.90
CA TYR A 76 13.96 2.84 -1.81
C TYR A 76 12.47 2.52 -1.70
N LEU A 77 12.06 1.48 -2.40
CA LEU A 77 10.80 0.78 -2.14
C LEU A 77 11.09 -0.39 -1.20
N VAL A 78 10.29 -0.53 -0.16
CA VAL A 78 10.31 -1.67 0.75
C VAL A 78 9.11 -2.54 0.49
N LYS A 79 9.30 -3.86 0.53
CA LYS A 79 8.19 -4.79 0.41
C LYS A 79 7.51 -4.96 1.76
N LEU A 80 6.18 -4.93 1.76
CA LEU A 80 5.38 -5.33 2.89
C LEU A 80 4.52 -6.53 2.53
N LYS A 81 4.38 -7.47 3.47
CA LYS A 81 3.64 -8.72 3.27
C LYS A 81 2.68 -8.98 4.43
N ARG A 82 1.54 -9.60 4.11
CA ARG A 82 0.52 -10.08 5.06
C ARG A 82 0.41 -11.59 5.00
#